data_AF-A0A0J7KM16-F1
#
_entry.id   AF-A0A0J7KM16-F1
#
_cell.length_a   1.000
_cell.length_b   1.000
_cell.length_c   1.000
_cell.angle_alpha   90.00
_cell.angle_beta   90.00
_cell.angle_gamma   90.00
#
_symmetry.space_group_name_H-M   'P 1'
#
loop_
_entity.id
_entity.type
_entity.pdbx_description
1 polymer ?
#
loop_
_entity_poly.entity_id
_entity_poly.type
_entity_poly.pdbx_seq_one_letter_code
_entity_poly.pdbx_strand_id
1 'polypeptide(L)'
;MGNLENVMEMYKQMQEFIAEQMERIRNEIAEDRIAREEERKREKKMWNEEKEELKRRIVDLEWINKKRERDRRKNNIVIKGVRWVTGNIEKEVKEFVKENLKTEVEVKKAYKIKIEENKTTVIANLDSWEQKREVMNRKKDLRP
;
A
#
# COMPACT_ATOMS: atom_id res chain seq x y z
N MET A 1 48.61 64.33 34.85
CA MET A 1 48.14 63.82 33.54
C MET A 1 48.19 62.29 33.45
N GLY A 2 49.16 61.60 34.07
CA GLY A 2 49.30 60.13 33.95
C GLY A 2 48.14 59.23 34.42
N ASN A 3 47.24 59.69 35.30
CA ASN A 3 46.08 58.87 35.72
C ASN A 3 44.98 58.78 34.65
N LEU A 4 44.84 59.78 33.77
CA LEU A 4 43.83 59.79 32.71
C LEU A 4 44.25 58.91 31.52
N GLU A 5 45.54 58.88 31.19
CA GLU A 5 46.11 58.02 30.14
C GLU A 5 46.00 56.54 30.51
N ASN A 6 46.32 56.17 31.75
CA ASN A 6 46.18 54.79 32.24
C ASN A 6 44.72 54.29 32.21
N VAL A 7 43.75 55.15 32.53
CA VAL A 7 42.32 54.80 32.45
C VAL A 7 41.89 54.62 30.99
N MET A 8 42.32 55.50 30.08
CA MET A 8 42.02 55.36 28.65
C MET A 8 42.62 54.09 28.04
N GLU A 9 43.84 53.72 28.43
CA GLU A 9 44.50 52.50 27.96
C GLU A 9 43.81 51.23 28.47
N MET A 10 43.37 51.24 29.73
CA MET A 10 42.55 50.16 30.31
C MET A 10 41.21 50.00 29.58
N TYR A 11 40.53 51.10 29.23
CA TYR A 11 39.28 51.05 28.45
C TYR A 11 39.51 50.48 27.04
N LYS A 12 40.61 50.83 26.40
CA LYS A 12 40.96 50.32 25.06
C LYS A 12 41.24 48.82 25.09
N GLN A 13 42.02 48.34 26.05
CA GLN A 13 42.26 46.91 26.25
C GLN A 13 40.97 46.14 26.58
N MET A 14 40.07 46.73 27.39
CA MET A 14 38.78 46.13 27.70
C MET A 14 37.86 46.06 26.46
N GLN A 15 37.88 47.08 25.60
CA GLN A 15 37.13 47.07 24.34
C GLN A 15 37.66 46.03 23.35
N GLU A 16 38.99 45.90 23.22
CA GLU A 16 39.62 44.88 22.39
C GLU A 16 39.28 43.46 22.88
N PHE A 17 39.35 43.23 24.20
CA PHE A 17 38.93 41.96 24.79
C PHE A 17 37.46 41.62 24.52
N ILE A 18 36.55 42.59 24.70
CA ILE A 18 35.12 42.39 24.41
C ILE A 18 34.89 42.11 22.93
N ALA A 19 35.61 42.79 22.04
CA ALA A 19 35.52 42.56 20.60
C ALA A 19 35.96 41.13 20.22
N GLU A 20 37.08 40.66 20.76
CA GLU A 20 37.56 39.28 20.55
C GLU A 20 36.57 38.24 21.09
N GLN A 21 35.99 38.45 22.27
CA GLN A 21 34.98 37.53 22.81
C GLN A 21 33.72 37.51 21.94
N MET A 22 33.27 38.67 21.46
CA MET A 22 32.11 38.76 20.57
C MET A 22 32.37 38.09 19.20
N GLU A 23 33.59 38.16 18.69
CA GLU A 23 33.98 37.48 17.45
C GLU A 23 34.01 35.96 17.62
N ARG A 24 34.54 35.44 18.74
CA ARG A 24 34.48 34.01 19.07
C ARG A 24 33.04 33.50 19.16
N ILE A 25 32.18 34.23 19.87
CA ILE A 25 30.75 33.89 19.99
C ILE A 25 30.07 33.88 18.60
N ARG A 26 30.39 34.83 17.72
CA ARG A 26 29.84 34.85 16.36
C ARG A 26 30.28 33.65 15.54
N ASN A 27 31.56 33.27 15.64
CA ASN A 27 32.10 32.12 14.92
C ASN A 27 31.48 30.82 15.43
N GLU A 28 31.38 30.63 16.76
CA GLU A 28 30.71 29.48 17.36
C GLU A 28 29.24 29.36 16.89
N ILE A 29 28.48 30.47 16.90
CA ILE A 29 27.08 30.48 16.42
C ILE A 29 27.01 30.13 14.93
N ALA A 30 27.95 30.61 14.12
CA ALA A 30 28.00 30.31 12.70
C ALA A 30 28.31 28.83 12.43
N GLU A 31 29.29 28.26 13.13
CA GLU A 31 29.65 26.84 13.05
C GLU A 31 28.50 25.94 13.50
N ASP A 32 27.85 26.26 14.63
CA ASP A 32 26.68 25.57 15.14
C ASP A 32 25.53 25.57 14.12
N ARG A 33 25.32 26.70 13.45
CA ARG A 33 24.27 26.84 12.43
C ARG A 33 24.55 25.95 11.22
N ILE A 34 25.81 25.89 10.78
CA ILE A 34 26.23 25.03 9.67
C ILE A 34 26.05 23.56 10.06
N ALA A 35 26.53 23.16 11.25
CA ALA A 35 26.41 21.79 11.75
C ALA A 35 24.94 21.34 11.82
N ARG A 36 24.05 22.17 12.38
CA ARG A 36 22.60 21.88 12.44
C ARG A 36 21.94 21.85 11.08
N GLU A 37 22.44 22.59 10.10
CA GLU A 37 21.90 22.54 8.74
C GLU A 37 22.36 21.28 7.99
N GLU A 38 23.61 20.87 8.18
CA GLU A 38 24.12 19.61 7.65
C GLU A 38 23.40 18.40 8.26
N GLU A 39 23.20 18.39 9.58
CA GLU A 39 22.47 17.35 10.27
C GLU A 39 21.04 17.22 9.72
N ARG A 40 20.30 18.34 9.64
CA ARG A 40 18.97 18.37 9.03
C ARG A 40 18.96 17.88 7.58
N LYS A 41 20.01 18.18 6.79
CA LYS A 41 20.14 17.68 5.41
C LYS A 41 20.34 16.16 5.40
N ARG A 42 21.18 15.62 6.29
CA ARG A 42 21.42 14.17 6.42
C ARG A 42 20.16 13.44 6.88
N GLU A 43 19.51 13.92 7.93
CA GLU A 43 18.24 13.36 8.42
C GLU A 43 17.17 13.38 7.34
N LYS A 44 17.00 14.51 6.65
CA LYS A 44 16.03 14.63 5.55
C LYS A 44 16.34 13.67 4.40
N LYS A 45 17.62 13.44 4.12
CA LYS A 45 18.04 12.50 3.09
C LYS A 45 17.72 11.06 3.50
N MET A 46 18.10 10.63 4.70
CA MET A 46 17.77 9.30 5.22
C MET A 46 16.26 9.07 5.26
N TRP A 47 15.51 10.06 5.77
CA TRP A 47 14.05 10.00 5.80
C TRP A 47 13.45 9.83 4.41
N ASN A 48 13.96 10.55 3.41
CA ASN A 48 13.47 10.41 2.04
C ASN A 48 13.81 9.04 1.43
N GLU A 49 15.00 8.50 1.70
CA GLU A 49 15.42 7.18 1.23
C GLU A 49 14.53 6.08 1.84
N GLU A 50 14.33 6.10 3.16
CA GLU A 50 13.41 5.17 3.85
C GLU A 50 11.97 5.29 3.33
N LYS A 51 11.49 6.52 3.13
CA LYS A 51 10.15 6.78 2.62
C LYS A 51 9.96 6.20 1.21
N GLU A 52 10.93 6.35 0.33
CA GLU A 52 10.85 5.80 -1.03
C GLU A 52 10.96 4.27 -1.04
N GLU A 53 11.78 3.68 -0.17
CA GLU A 53 11.84 2.23 0.00
C GLU A 53 10.49 1.66 0.48
N LEU A 54 9.90 2.27 1.51
CA LEU A 54 8.59 1.87 2.03
C LEU A 54 7.49 1.99 0.96
N LYS A 55 7.49 3.07 0.18
CA LYS A 55 6.54 3.23 -0.94
C LYS A 55 6.67 2.10 -1.96
N ARG A 56 7.89 1.76 -2.39
CA ARG A 56 8.13 0.66 -3.34
C ARG A 56 7.61 -0.65 -2.77
N ARG A 57 7.93 -0.94 -1.51
CA ARG A 57 7.46 -2.14 -0.82
C ARG A 57 5.94 -2.23 -0.74
N ILE A 58 5.24 -1.12 -0.50
CA ILE A 58 3.77 -1.08 -0.52
C ILE A 58 3.24 -1.44 -1.91
N VAL A 59 3.78 -0.82 -2.97
CA VAL A 59 3.35 -1.10 -4.36
C VAL A 59 3.56 -2.57 -4.71
N ASP A 60 4.72 -3.14 -4.35
CA ASP A 60 5.02 -4.55 -4.61
C ASP A 60 4.05 -5.47 -3.86
N LEU A 61 3.76 -5.18 -2.60
CA LEU A 61 2.80 -5.93 -1.80
C LEU A 61 1.38 -5.85 -2.36
N GLU A 62 0.94 -4.67 -2.77
CA GLU A 62 -0.36 -4.48 -3.43
C GLU A 62 -0.45 -5.28 -4.74
N TRP A 63 0.61 -5.26 -5.54
CA TRP A 63 0.68 -6.02 -6.78
C TRP A 63 0.64 -7.54 -6.52
N ILE A 64 1.43 -8.03 -5.57
CA ILE A 64 1.42 -9.44 -5.15
C ILE A 64 0.03 -9.85 -4.67
N ASN A 65 -0.60 -9.01 -3.84
CA ASN A 65 -1.93 -9.30 -3.30
C ASN A 65 -2.97 -9.35 -4.43
N LYS A 66 -2.95 -8.37 -5.35
CA LYS A 66 -3.83 -8.33 -6.52
C LYS A 66 -3.61 -9.54 -7.44
N LYS A 67 -2.36 -9.96 -7.64
CA LYS A 67 -2.03 -11.16 -8.41
C LYS A 67 -2.55 -12.42 -7.74
N ARG A 68 -2.32 -12.59 -6.44
CA ARG A 68 -2.85 -13.71 -5.65
C ARG A 68 -4.37 -13.76 -5.67
N GLU A 69 -5.04 -12.62 -5.57
CA GLU A 69 -6.49 -12.53 -5.61
C GLU A 69 -7.03 -12.91 -7.00
N ARG A 70 -6.38 -12.46 -8.08
CA ARG A 70 -6.67 -12.90 -9.45
C ARG A 70 -6.49 -14.40 -9.61
N ASP A 71 -5.41 -14.96 -9.10
CA ASP A 71 -5.12 -16.39 -9.19
C ASP A 71 -6.15 -17.22 -8.39
N ARG A 72 -6.52 -16.78 -7.19
CA ARG A 72 -7.57 -17.41 -6.38
C ARG A 72 -8.94 -17.37 -7.06
N ARG A 73 -9.27 -16.26 -7.74
CA ARG A 73 -10.54 -16.08 -8.46
C ARG A 73 -10.48 -16.60 -9.90
N LYS A 74 -9.32 -17.06 -10.36
CA LYS A 74 -9.09 -17.47 -11.75
C LYS A 74 -10.09 -18.53 -12.18
N ASN A 75 -10.40 -19.48 -11.30
CA ASN A 75 -11.33 -20.58 -11.57
C ASN A 75 -12.76 -20.32 -11.07
N ASN A 76 -13.05 -19.12 -10.57
CA ASN A 76 -14.39 -18.80 -10.09
C ASN A 76 -15.33 -18.51 -11.26
N ILE A 77 -16.53 -19.09 -11.21
CA ILE A 77 -17.69 -18.72 -12.03
C ILE A 77 -18.74 -18.03 -11.16
N VAL A 78 -19.48 -17.10 -11.76
CA VAL A 78 -20.54 -16.35 -11.08
C VAL A 78 -21.85 -16.63 -11.78
N ILE A 79 -22.83 -17.14 -11.05
CA ILE A 79 -24.15 -17.48 -11.56
C ILE A 79 -25.17 -16.56 -10.89
N LYS A 80 -25.94 -15.85 -11.72
CA LYS A 80 -26.95 -14.87 -11.30
C LYS A 80 -28.32 -15.29 -11.82
N GLY A 81 -29.38 -14.89 -11.13
CA GLY A 81 -30.77 -15.05 -11.60
C GLY A 81 -31.36 -16.45 -11.43
N VAL A 82 -30.63 -17.40 -10.83
CA VAL A 82 -31.12 -18.75 -10.54
C VAL A 82 -31.65 -18.82 -9.11
N ARG A 83 -32.80 -19.47 -8.92
CA ARG A 83 -33.37 -19.72 -7.59
C ARG A 83 -32.75 -20.99 -7.01
N TRP A 84 -31.84 -20.81 -6.06
CA TRP A 84 -31.14 -21.91 -5.39
C TRP A 84 -31.90 -22.35 -4.14
N VAL A 85 -32.61 -23.48 -4.22
CA VAL A 85 -33.56 -23.93 -3.19
C VAL A 85 -32.87 -24.76 -2.11
N THR A 86 -31.82 -25.50 -2.45
CA THR A 86 -31.24 -26.52 -1.57
C THR A 86 -30.09 -25.98 -0.72
N GLY A 87 -29.76 -26.73 0.34
CA GLY A 87 -28.66 -26.43 1.26
C GLY A 87 -27.27 -26.76 0.69
N ASN A 88 -27.18 -27.63 -0.32
CA ASN A 88 -25.92 -28.05 -0.93
C ASN A 88 -25.69 -27.38 -2.29
N ILE A 89 -25.12 -26.18 -2.24
CA ILE A 89 -24.86 -25.33 -3.41
C ILE A 89 -23.92 -25.99 -4.41
N GLU A 90 -22.93 -26.74 -3.92
CA GLU A 90 -21.90 -27.32 -4.79
C GLU A 90 -22.52 -28.36 -5.73
N LYS A 91 -23.41 -29.20 -5.22
CA LYS A 91 -24.17 -30.16 -6.04
C LYS A 91 -25.10 -29.45 -7.02
N GLU A 92 -25.86 -28.46 -6.57
CA GLU A 92 -26.76 -27.69 -7.44
C GLU A 92 -26.00 -27.01 -8.59
N VAL A 93 -24.81 -26.47 -8.34
CA VAL A 93 -23.99 -25.84 -9.39
C VAL A 93 -23.51 -26.88 -10.40
N LYS A 94 -23.10 -28.08 -9.95
CA LYS A 94 -22.70 -29.17 -10.86
C LYS A 94 -23.87 -29.61 -11.74
N GLU A 95 -25.04 -29.82 -11.14
CA GLU A 95 -26.27 -30.18 -11.86
C GLU A 95 -26.67 -29.09 -12.86
N PHE A 96 -26.68 -27.82 -12.42
CA PHE A 96 -27.00 -26.68 -13.29
C PHE A 96 -26.09 -26.62 -14.52
N VAL A 97 -24.78 -26.76 -14.34
CA VAL A 97 -23.81 -26.73 -15.44
C VAL A 97 -23.98 -27.95 -16.35
N LYS A 98 -24.24 -29.13 -15.79
CA LYS A 98 -24.45 -30.36 -16.56
C LYS A 98 -25.73 -30.29 -17.40
N GLU A 99 -26.83 -29.80 -16.83
CA GLU A 99 -28.13 -29.72 -17.51
C GLU A 99 -28.15 -28.63 -18.59
N ASN A 100 -27.65 -27.44 -18.26
CA ASN A 100 -27.78 -26.28 -19.14
C ASN A 100 -26.65 -26.19 -20.17
N LEU A 101 -25.42 -26.59 -19.80
CA LEU A 101 -24.24 -26.45 -20.64
C LEU A 101 -23.71 -27.79 -21.16
N LYS A 102 -24.25 -28.93 -20.69
CA LYS A 102 -23.80 -30.29 -21.07
C LYS A 102 -22.30 -30.49 -20.83
N THR A 103 -21.76 -29.86 -19.79
CA THR A 103 -20.36 -29.98 -19.37
C THR A 103 -20.30 -30.52 -17.96
N GLU A 104 -19.37 -31.43 -17.70
CA GLU A 104 -19.10 -31.95 -16.37
C GLU A 104 -18.01 -31.11 -15.69
N VAL A 105 -18.32 -30.58 -14.51
CA VAL A 105 -17.42 -29.71 -13.75
C VAL A 105 -17.27 -30.19 -12.32
N GLU A 106 -16.06 -30.04 -11.80
CA GLU A 106 -15.76 -30.31 -10.39
C GLU A 106 -15.73 -28.98 -9.63
N VAL A 107 -16.54 -28.86 -8.58
CA VAL A 107 -16.69 -27.64 -7.79
C VAL A 107 -16.00 -27.87 -6.46
N LYS A 108 -14.91 -27.12 -6.23
CA LYS A 108 -14.14 -27.18 -4.97
C LYS A 108 -14.86 -26.52 -3.81
N LYS A 109 -15.51 -25.39 -4.10
CA LYS A 109 -16.21 -24.58 -3.11
C LYS A 109 -17.25 -23.72 -3.77
N ALA A 110 -18.45 -23.66 -3.20
CA ALA A 110 -19.47 -22.71 -3.64
C ALA A 110 -20.14 -22.00 -2.47
N TYR A 111 -20.51 -20.74 -2.68
CA TYR A 111 -21.21 -19.95 -1.67
C TYR A 111 -22.23 -18.99 -2.32
N LYS A 112 -23.35 -18.80 -1.62
CA LYS A 112 -24.41 -17.86 -1.96
C LYS A 112 -24.06 -16.49 -1.38
N ILE A 113 -24.16 -15.46 -2.21
CA ILE A 113 -24.15 -14.05 -1.81
C ILE A 113 -25.56 -13.52 -2.02
N LYS A 114 -26.20 -13.08 -0.94
CA LYS A 114 -27.48 -12.38 -1.01
C LYS A 114 -27.20 -10.90 -1.28
N ILE A 115 -27.68 -10.38 -2.40
CA ILE A 115 -27.48 -8.97 -2.79
C ILE A 115 -28.72 -8.13 -2.44
N GLU A 116 -29.92 -8.67 -2.70
CA GLU A 116 -31.22 -8.07 -2.36
C GLU A 116 -32.16 -9.17 -1.83
N GLU A 117 -33.31 -8.80 -1.25
CA GLU A 117 -34.27 -9.75 -0.65
C GLU A 117 -34.60 -10.95 -1.55
N ASN A 118 -34.61 -10.75 -2.88
CA ASN A 118 -34.95 -11.77 -3.88
C ASN A 118 -33.85 -12.09 -4.91
N LYS A 119 -32.65 -11.52 -4.79
CA LYS A 119 -31.54 -11.76 -5.75
C LYS A 119 -30.37 -12.46 -5.08
N THR A 120 -30.23 -13.74 -5.37
CA THR A 120 -29.10 -14.58 -4.93
C THR A 120 -28.09 -14.72 -6.07
N THR A 121 -26.84 -14.41 -5.79
CA THR A 121 -25.71 -14.69 -6.69
C THR A 121 -24.89 -15.82 -6.09
N VAL A 122 -24.57 -16.84 -6.88
CA VAL A 122 -23.68 -17.92 -6.46
C VAL A 122 -22.31 -17.71 -7.07
N ILE A 123 -21.28 -17.83 -6.24
CA ILE A 123 -19.90 -17.92 -6.68
C ILE A 123 -19.44 -19.35 -6.45
N ALA A 124 -18.99 -20.01 -7.51
CA ALA A 124 -18.44 -21.36 -7.44
C ALA A 124 -16.99 -21.35 -7.95
N ASN A 125 -16.09 -21.95 -7.17
CA ASN A 125 -14.71 -22.19 -7.53
C ASN A 125 -14.62 -23.58 -8.19
N LEU A 126 -14.23 -23.60 -9.46
CA LEU A 126 -14.01 -24.84 -10.19
C LEU A 126 -12.63 -25.40 -9.92
N ASP A 127 -12.48 -26.72 -10.07
CA ASP A 127 -11.21 -27.41 -9.85
C ASP A 127 -10.11 -26.90 -10.80
N SER A 128 -10.46 -26.69 -12.08
CA SER A 128 -9.52 -26.25 -13.12
C SER A 128 -9.97 -25.00 -13.90
N TRP A 129 -8.98 -24.30 -14.48
CA TRP A 129 -9.24 -23.16 -15.36
C TRP A 129 -9.86 -23.61 -16.70
N GLU A 130 -9.53 -24.81 -17.16
CA GLU A 130 -10.06 -25.37 -18.40
C GLU A 130 -11.57 -25.61 -18.30
N GLN A 131 -12.04 -26.16 -17.16
CA GLN A 131 -13.47 -26.29 -16.88
C GLN A 131 -14.17 -24.93 -16.91
N LYS A 132 -13.57 -23.89 -16.29
CA LYS A 132 -14.12 -22.54 -16.37
C LYS A 132 -14.17 -22.03 -17.82
N ARG A 133 -13.11 -22.25 -18.60
CA ARG A 133 -13.05 -21.81 -20.00
C ARG A 133 -14.14 -22.49 -20.81
N GLU A 134 -14.36 -23.78 -20.62
CA GLU A 134 -15.43 -24.53 -21.29
C GLU A 134 -16.82 -24.00 -20.91
N VAL A 135 -17.09 -23.82 -19.61
CA VAL A 135 -18.34 -23.21 -19.11
C VAL A 135 -18.55 -21.82 -19.72
N MET A 136 -17.52 -20.98 -19.77
CA MET A 136 -17.60 -19.64 -20.33
C MET A 136 -17.82 -19.63 -21.85
N ASN A 137 -17.26 -20.59 -22.58
CA ASN A 137 -17.47 -20.74 -24.02
C ASN A 137 -18.91 -21.18 -24.34
N ARG A 138 -19.43 -22.14 -23.57
CA ARG A 138 -20.81 -22.65 -23.70
C ARG A 138 -21.86 -21.73 -23.08
N LYS A 139 -21.45 -20.66 -22.40
CA LYS A 139 -22.37 -19.66 -21.85
C LYS A 139 -23.35 -19.11 -22.90
N LYS A 140 -22.96 -19.08 -24.18
CA LYS A 140 -23.82 -18.67 -25.30
C LYS A 140 -25.04 -19.59 -25.50
N ASP A 141 -24.95 -20.83 -25.03
CA ASP A 141 -26.01 -21.84 -25.15
C ASP A 141 -27.07 -21.68 -24.04
N LEU A 142 -26.80 -20.84 -23.03
CA LEU A 142 -27.80 -20.42 -22.05
C LEU A 142 -28.79 -19.49 -22.77
N ARG A 143 -30.04 -19.96 -22.91
CA ARG A 143 -31.12 -19.12 -23.44
C ARG A 143 -31.38 -17.96 -22.48
N PRO A 144 -31.72 -16.76 -22.99
CA PRO A 144 -32.09 -15.60 -22.17
C PRO A 144 -33.27 -15.88 -21.23
#